data_AF-A0A8X6M859-F1
#
_entry.id   AF-A0A8X6M859-F1
#
_cell.length_a   1.000
_cell.length_b   1.000
_cell.length_c   1.000
_cell.angle_alpha   90.00
_cell.angle_beta   90.00
_cell.angle_gamma   90.00
#
_symmetry.space_group_name_H-M   'P 1'
#
loop_
_entity.id
_entity.type
_entity.pdbx_description
1 polymer ?
#
loop_
_entity_poly.entity_id
_entity_poly.type
_entity_poly.pdbx_seq_one_letter_code
_entity_poly.pdbx_strand_id
1 'polypeptide(L)'
;MEDSISNLLFTEDLVRCVLTERGIAWHSEMGIHHLRSEIQKSPFKSEVAKAVLEIWEKCFTDVWNCYLDLKEMSALKRNQFGYYAMKSAYLYFENGYSHGSFLGYCTMLIGVGYYSTHSEWSTAQQVNTNSKGVLECVCEILALVLTAVQLIGEFDRHGGWDGLLEVSKTFLENVEE
;
A
#
# COMPACT_ATOMS: atom_id res chain seq x y z
N MET A 1 3.43 18.89 -10.45
CA MET A 1 2.38 18.13 -11.16
C MET A 1 2.94 16.84 -11.76
N GLU A 2 4.22 16.81 -12.16
CA GLU A 2 4.94 15.58 -12.56
C GLU A 2 5.09 14.57 -11.40
N ASP A 3 5.15 15.03 -10.14
CA ASP A 3 5.36 14.17 -8.97
C ASP A 3 4.15 13.29 -8.61
N SER A 4 2.91 13.79 -8.78
CA SER A 4 1.70 13.04 -8.41
C SER A 4 1.49 11.80 -9.29
N ILE A 5 1.88 11.88 -10.55
CA ILE A 5 1.80 10.76 -11.49
C ILE A 5 2.88 9.70 -11.15
N SER A 6 4.07 10.16 -10.76
CA SER A 6 5.15 9.28 -10.29
C SER A 6 4.77 8.54 -9.00
N ASN A 7 4.03 9.18 -8.10
CA ASN A 7 3.49 8.54 -6.89
C ASN A 7 2.47 7.44 -7.21
N LEU A 8 1.55 7.70 -8.15
CA LEU A 8 0.60 6.67 -8.56
C LEU A 8 1.33 5.44 -9.14
N LEU A 9 2.31 5.64 -10.01
CA LEU A 9 3.12 4.54 -10.55
C LEU A 9 3.89 3.79 -9.47
N PHE A 10 4.51 4.52 -8.55
CA PHE A 10 5.22 3.94 -7.42
C PHE A 10 4.29 3.02 -6.61
N THR A 11 3.09 3.50 -6.27
CA THR A 11 2.14 2.72 -5.47
C THR A 11 1.61 1.50 -6.21
N GLU A 12 1.32 1.61 -7.51
CA GLU A 12 0.90 0.46 -8.31
C GLU A 12 2.02 -0.58 -8.42
N ASP A 13 3.26 -0.16 -8.68
CA ASP A 13 4.41 -1.07 -8.74
C ASP A 13 4.69 -1.73 -7.38
N LEU A 14 4.52 -1.00 -6.28
CA LEU A 14 4.62 -1.52 -4.91
C LEU A 14 3.56 -2.59 -4.65
N VAL A 15 2.28 -2.25 -4.85
CA VAL A 15 1.15 -3.18 -4.64
C VAL A 15 1.32 -4.42 -5.51
N ARG A 16 1.64 -4.25 -6.80
CA ARG A 16 1.89 -5.36 -7.72
C ARG A 16 3.01 -6.26 -7.21
N CYS A 17 4.14 -5.68 -6.79
CA CYS A 17 5.28 -6.45 -6.30
C CYS A 17 4.90 -7.25 -5.06
N VAL A 18 4.26 -6.63 -4.07
CA VAL A 18 3.83 -7.29 -2.83
C VAL A 18 2.84 -8.43 -3.12
N LEU A 19 1.87 -8.22 -4.01
CA LEU A 19 0.90 -9.25 -4.38
C LEU A 19 1.55 -10.40 -5.15
N THR A 20 2.50 -10.11 -6.04
CA THR A 20 3.22 -11.13 -6.82
C THR A 20 4.04 -12.04 -5.91
N GLU A 21 4.74 -11.48 -4.92
CA GLU A 21 5.48 -12.25 -3.91
C GLU A 21 4.55 -13.13 -3.05
N ARG A 22 3.26 -12.78 -2.95
CA ARG A 22 2.21 -13.56 -2.28
C ARG A 22 1.46 -14.51 -3.22
N GLY A 23 1.91 -14.67 -4.46
CA GLY A 23 1.32 -15.59 -5.45
C GLY A 23 0.05 -15.08 -6.13
N ILE A 24 -0.22 -13.77 -6.10
CA ILE A 24 -1.40 -13.16 -6.72
C ILE A 24 -0.99 -12.35 -7.94
N ALA A 25 -1.67 -12.59 -9.06
CA ALA A 25 -1.51 -11.79 -10.25
C ALA A 25 -2.25 -10.44 -10.12
N TRP A 26 -1.52 -9.34 -10.30
CA TRP A 26 -2.11 -8.03 -10.56
C TRP A 26 -2.52 -7.93 -12.02
N HIS A 27 -3.81 -7.74 -12.30
CA HIS A 27 -4.27 -7.50 -13.67
C HIS A 27 -4.26 -6.01 -13.99
N SER A 28 -3.58 -5.64 -15.09
CA SER A 28 -3.36 -4.25 -15.51
C SER A 28 -4.63 -3.44 -15.80
N GLU A 29 -5.76 -4.11 -16.04
CA GLU A 29 -7.08 -3.46 -16.22
C GLU A 29 -7.58 -2.79 -14.92
N MET A 30 -6.97 -3.12 -13.78
CA MET A 30 -7.30 -2.56 -12.46
C MET A 30 -6.39 -1.37 -12.08
N GLY A 31 -5.47 -0.93 -12.93
CA GLY A 31 -4.44 0.07 -12.57
C GLY A 31 -4.39 1.31 -13.45
N ILE A 32 -3.47 2.21 -13.12
CA ILE A 32 -3.10 3.34 -14.00
C ILE A 32 -2.06 2.91 -15.04
N HIS A 33 -1.83 1.60 -15.21
CA HIS A 33 -0.88 1.04 -16.15
C HIS A 33 -1.08 1.53 -17.60
N HIS A 34 -2.31 1.87 -17.97
CA HIS A 34 -2.65 2.47 -19.26
C HIS A 34 -2.02 3.86 -19.47
N LEU A 35 -1.68 4.58 -18.40
CA LEU A 35 -0.99 5.87 -18.42
C LEU A 35 0.54 5.71 -18.49
N ARG A 36 1.09 4.50 -18.34
CA ARG A 36 2.54 4.26 -18.24
C ARG A 36 3.31 4.70 -19.49
N SER A 37 2.69 4.71 -20.66
CA SER A 37 3.31 5.20 -21.90
C SER A 37 3.61 6.70 -21.88
N GLU A 38 2.99 7.46 -20.98
CA GLU A 38 3.08 8.92 -20.90
C GLU A 38 4.04 9.39 -19.79
N ILE A 39 4.69 8.46 -19.07
CA ILE A 39 5.38 8.75 -17.81
C ILE A 39 6.81 8.20 -17.84
N GLN A 40 7.74 8.94 -17.24
CA GLN A 40 9.09 8.45 -16.95
C GLN A 40 9.09 7.27 -15.95
N LYS A 41 10.24 6.61 -15.84
CA LYS A 41 10.47 5.42 -15.02
C LYS A 41 10.00 5.63 -13.57
N SER A 42 9.19 4.70 -13.07
CA SER A 42 8.76 4.64 -11.66
C SER A 42 9.95 4.69 -10.69
N PRO A 43 9.87 5.45 -9.58
CA PRO A 43 10.91 5.51 -8.56
C PRO A 43 10.96 4.24 -7.70
N PHE A 44 10.04 3.30 -7.91
CA PHE A 44 9.94 2.04 -7.18
C PHE A 44 11.24 1.22 -7.18
N LYS A 45 11.55 0.66 -6.01
CA LYS A 45 12.65 -0.26 -5.74
C LYS A 45 12.09 -1.47 -4.98
N SER A 46 12.52 -2.68 -5.32
CA SER A 46 11.94 -3.91 -4.77
C SER A 46 12.19 -4.06 -3.26
N GLU A 47 13.24 -3.45 -2.73
CA GLU A 47 13.54 -3.37 -1.30
C GLU A 47 12.40 -2.75 -0.49
N VAL A 48 11.68 -1.78 -1.07
CA VAL A 48 10.50 -1.18 -0.42
C VAL A 48 9.38 -2.20 -0.26
N ALA A 49 9.13 -3.01 -1.30
CA ALA A 49 8.13 -4.08 -1.22
C ALA A 49 8.53 -5.19 -0.24
N LYS A 50 9.82 -5.54 -0.21
CA LYS A 50 10.36 -6.50 0.77
C LYS A 50 10.19 -5.99 2.20
N ALA A 51 10.49 -4.72 2.46
CA ALA A 51 10.29 -4.11 3.78
C ALA A 51 8.81 -4.12 4.18
N VAL A 52 7.90 -3.79 3.26
CA VAL A 52 6.45 -3.86 3.50
C VAL A 52 6.00 -5.28 3.86
N LEU A 53 6.51 -6.30 3.16
CA LEU A 53 6.23 -7.71 3.45
C LEU A 53 6.78 -8.15 4.80
N GLU A 54 8.00 -7.72 5.13
CA GLU A 54 8.62 -8.04 6.42
C GLU A 54 7.87 -7.40 7.59
N ILE A 55 7.53 -6.11 7.47
CA ILE A 55 6.69 -5.43 8.46
C ILE A 55 5.36 -6.16 8.60
N TRP A 56 4.76 -6.59 7.48
CA TRP A 56 3.51 -7.35 7.50
C TRP A 56 3.67 -8.65 8.28
N GLU A 57 4.68 -9.47 8.03
CA GLU A 57 4.90 -10.70 8.80
C GLU A 57 5.01 -10.42 10.31
N LYS A 58 5.73 -9.37 10.68
CA LYS A 58 5.88 -8.93 12.08
C LYS A 58 4.58 -8.42 12.71
N CYS A 59 3.68 -7.81 11.92
CA CYS A 59 2.40 -7.27 12.38
C CYS A 59 1.17 -8.01 11.83
N PHE A 60 1.32 -9.30 11.48
CA PHE A 60 0.26 -10.10 10.85
C PHE A 60 -1.06 -10.02 11.61
N THR A 61 -1.01 -10.16 12.94
CA THR A 61 -2.19 -10.12 13.81
C THR A 61 -2.94 -8.80 13.68
N ASP A 62 -2.22 -7.68 13.60
CA ASP A 62 -2.84 -6.35 13.50
C ASP A 62 -3.49 -6.16 12.12
N VAL A 63 -2.81 -6.58 11.05
CA VAL A 63 -3.35 -6.55 9.69
C VAL A 63 -4.61 -7.41 9.57
N TRP A 64 -4.57 -8.62 10.13
CA TRP A 64 -5.70 -9.54 10.11
C TRP A 64 -6.88 -9.02 10.92
N ASN A 65 -6.65 -8.51 12.14
CA ASN A 65 -7.71 -7.93 12.96
C ASN A 65 -8.33 -6.70 12.29
N CYS A 66 -7.52 -5.82 11.68
CA CYS A 66 -8.02 -4.67 10.92
C CYS A 66 -8.92 -5.11 9.76
N TYR A 67 -8.53 -6.17 9.03
CA TYR A 67 -9.37 -6.76 7.99
C TYR A 67 -10.70 -7.29 8.56
N LEU A 68 -10.67 -8.01 9.69
CA LEU A 68 -11.88 -8.54 10.33
C LEU A 68 -12.82 -7.41 10.80
N ASP A 69 -12.29 -6.37 11.44
CA ASP A 69 -13.07 -5.22 11.88
C ASP A 69 -13.76 -4.54 10.68
N LEU A 70 -13.02 -4.28 9.60
CA LEU A 70 -13.58 -3.70 8.38
C LEU A 70 -14.61 -4.63 7.72
N LYS A 71 -14.43 -5.94 7.81
CA LYS A 71 -15.41 -6.93 7.33
C LYS A 71 -16.70 -6.85 8.13
N GLU A 72 -16.62 -6.87 9.46
CA GLU A 72 -17.77 -6.79 10.36
C GLU A 72 -18.55 -5.49 10.17
N MET A 73 -17.84 -4.39 9.93
CA MET A 73 -18.43 -3.09 9.61
C MET A 73 -19.00 -2.98 8.18
N SER A 74 -18.93 -4.05 7.37
CA SER A 74 -19.29 -4.03 5.94
C SER A 74 -18.56 -2.94 5.14
N ALA A 75 -17.31 -2.66 5.54
CA ALA A 75 -16.48 -1.59 5.01
C ALA A 75 -15.47 -2.04 3.93
N LEU A 76 -15.54 -3.29 3.46
CA LEU A 76 -14.69 -3.83 2.39
C LEU A 76 -15.21 -3.53 0.97
N LYS A 77 -15.99 -2.46 0.83
CA LYS A 77 -16.38 -1.89 -0.46
C LYS A 77 -15.56 -0.63 -0.67
N ARG A 78 -15.14 -0.38 -1.92
CA ARG A 78 -14.23 0.71 -2.31
C ARG A 78 -14.44 2.03 -1.55
N ASN A 79 -15.66 2.57 -1.55
CA ASN A 79 -15.95 3.88 -0.95
C ASN A 79 -15.81 3.86 0.58
N GLN A 80 -16.37 2.85 1.24
CA GLN A 80 -16.27 2.70 2.69
C GLN A 80 -14.82 2.44 3.11
N PHE A 81 -14.14 1.54 2.39
CA PHE A 81 -12.73 1.25 2.62
C PHE A 81 -11.90 2.52 2.52
N GLY A 82 -12.10 3.30 1.44
CA GLY A 82 -11.35 4.53 1.24
C GLY A 82 -11.59 5.58 2.32
N TYR A 83 -12.82 5.69 2.83
CA TYR A 83 -13.12 6.53 3.99
C TYR A 83 -12.34 6.08 5.23
N TYR A 84 -12.37 4.79 5.58
CA TYR A 84 -11.67 4.29 6.76
C TYR A 84 -10.14 4.30 6.62
N ALA A 85 -9.62 4.02 5.44
CA ALA A 85 -8.20 4.10 5.14
C ALA A 85 -7.69 5.54 5.25
N MET A 86 -8.37 6.52 4.63
CA MET A 86 -8.01 7.93 4.78
C MET A 86 -8.14 8.39 6.23
N LYS A 87 -9.16 7.91 6.95
CA LYS A 87 -9.30 8.17 8.38
C LYS A 87 -8.15 7.54 9.16
N SER A 88 -7.71 6.32 8.89
CA SER A 88 -6.61 5.72 9.65
C SER A 88 -5.25 6.39 9.41
N ALA A 89 -5.08 7.16 8.32
CA ALA A 89 -3.85 7.90 8.06
C ALA A 89 -3.44 8.81 9.25
N TYR A 90 -4.39 9.42 9.98
CA TYR A 90 -4.02 10.26 11.14
C TYR A 90 -3.31 9.46 12.24
N LEU A 91 -3.62 8.16 12.40
CA LEU A 91 -2.99 7.31 13.43
C LEU A 91 -1.53 7.02 13.07
N TYR A 92 -1.23 6.84 11.79
CA TYR A 92 0.13 6.58 11.32
C TYR A 92 0.99 7.84 11.32
N PHE A 93 0.38 9.00 11.15
CA PHE A 93 1.08 10.28 11.01
C PHE A 93 0.77 11.26 12.17
N GLU A 94 0.33 10.76 13.33
CA GLU A 94 -0.02 11.58 14.50
C GLU A 94 1.15 12.48 14.94
N ASN A 95 2.36 11.94 14.90
CA ASN A 95 3.60 12.63 15.24
C ASN A 95 4.32 13.23 14.01
N GLY A 96 3.61 13.38 12.89
CA GLY A 96 4.17 13.80 11.61
C GLY A 96 4.57 12.63 10.70
N TYR A 97 5.06 12.98 9.52
CA TYR A 97 5.52 12.01 8.54
C TYR A 97 6.87 11.43 8.92
N SER A 98 7.05 10.12 8.69
CA SER A 98 8.35 9.49 8.57
C SER A 98 8.27 8.40 7.50
N HIS A 99 9.38 8.02 6.89
CA HIS A 99 9.38 6.90 5.95
C HIS A 99 8.93 5.59 6.61
N GLY A 100 9.31 5.36 7.88
CA GLY A 100 8.89 4.18 8.63
C GLY A 100 7.39 4.11 8.87
N SER A 101 6.76 5.22 9.27
CA SER A 101 5.30 5.26 9.44
C SER A 101 4.56 5.12 8.12
N PHE A 102 5.11 5.65 7.02
CA PHE A 102 4.56 5.42 5.69
C PHE A 102 4.63 3.95 5.27
N LEU A 103 5.76 3.27 5.50
CA LEU A 103 5.88 1.83 5.25
C LEU A 103 4.87 1.02 6.05
N GLY A 104 4.69 1.33 7.35
CA GLY A 104 3.67 0.69 8.18
C GLY A 104 2.24 0.92 7.66
N TYR A 105 1.95 2.12 7.15
CA TYR A 105 0.66 2.44 6.54
C TYR A 105 0.44 1.67 5.23
N CYS A 106 1.46 1.60 4.37
CA CYS A 106 1.48 0.74 3.18
C CYS A 106 1.19 -0.71 3.54
N THR A 107 1.89 -1.27 4.53
CA THR A 107 1.67 -2.63 5.01
C THR A 107 0.22 -2.88 5.40
N MET A 108 -0.37 -1.99 6.20
CA MET A 108 -1.75 -2.14 6.66
C MET A 108 -2.75 -2.12 5.49
N LEU A 109 -2.66 -1.12 4.62
CA LEU A 109 -3.61 -1.00 3.50
C LEU A 109 -3.46 -2.13 2.49
N ILE A 110 -2.23 -2.51 2.14
CA ILE A 110 -1.96 -3.58 1.18
C ILE A 110 -2.39 -4.93 1.76
N GLY A 111 -2.11 -5.18 3.03
CA GLY A 111 -2.49 -6.41 3.71
C GLY A 111 -4.00 -6.58 3.84
N VAL A 112 -4.73 -5.53 4.23
CA VAL A 112 -6.20 -5.55 4.23
C VAL A 112 -6.75 -5.72 2.82
N GLY A 113 -6.19 -5.02 1.84
CA GLY A 113 -6.57 -5.15 0.43
C GLY A 113 -6.39 -6.58 -0.09
N TYR A 114 -5.28 -7.24 0.26
CA TYR A 114 -5.03 -8.65 -0.03
C TYR A 114 -6.13 -9.54 0.56
N TYR A 115 -6.43 -9.43 1.85
CA TYR A 115 -7.46 -10.28 2.47
C TYR A 115 -8.85 -9.99 1.94
N SER A 116 -9.18 -8.74 1.60
CA SER A 116 -10.46 -8.38 0.98
C SER A 116 -10.70 -9.07 -0.36
N THR A 117 -9.64 -9.45 -1.06
CA THR A 117 -9.69 -10.11 -2.37
C THR A 117 -9.49 -11.63 -2.29
N HIS A 118 -8.92 -12.15 -1.19
CA HIS A 118 -8.47 -13.56 -1.09
C HIS A 118 -8.99 -14.36 0.13
N SER A 119 -9.72 -13.74 1.05
CA SER A 119 -10.17 -14.39 2.31
C SER A 119 -11.32 -15.39 2.19
N GLU A 120 -11.63 -15.90 1.00
CA GLU A 120 -12.48 -17.09 0.85
C GLU A 120 -11.58 -18.34 0.78
N TRP A 121 -11.02 -18.73 1.93
CA TRP A 121 -10.44 -20.06 2.17
C TRP A 121 -11.50 -21.19 2.20
N SER A 122 -12.74 -20.88 1.81
CA SER A 122 -13.81 -21.85 1.64
C SER A 122 -14.43 -21.65 0.27
N THR A 123 -14.34 -22.72 -0.54
CA THR A 123 -14.94 -22.92 -1.86
C THR A 123 -14.42 -22.04 -2.99
N ALA A 124 -13.58 -22.67 -3.82
CA ALA A 124 -13.31 -22.25 -5.18
C ALA A 124 -14.59 -21.77 -5.86
N GLN A 125 -14.48 -20.63 -6.57
CA GLN A 125 -15.44 -20.13 -7.56
C GLN A 125 -16.43 -19.03 -7.12
N GLN A 126 -16.09 -18.16 -6.17
CA GLN A 126 -16.59 -16.77 -6.17
C GLN A 126 -15.46 -15.77 -5.86
N VAL A 127 -14.86 -15.21 -6.90
CA VAL A 127 -14.21 -13.89 -6.76
C VAL A 127 -15.31 -12.93 -6.34
N ASN A 128 -15.33 -12.58 -5.06
CA ASN A 128 -16.38 -11.77 -4.47
C ASN A 128 -16.46 -10.45 -5.23
N THR A 129 -17.55 -10.24 -5.97
CA THR A 129 -17.77 -9.02 -6.76
C THR A 129 -17.89 -7.77 -5.88
N ASN A 130 -17.99 -7.93 -4.55
CA ASN A 130 -18.07 -6.83 -3.58
C ASN A 130 -16.72 -6.20 -3.21
N SER A 131 -15.59 -6.88 -3.40
CA SER A 131 -14.25 -6.32 -3.14
C SER A 131 -13.56 -5.75 -4.38
N LYS A 132 -14.27 -5.73 -5.52
CA LYS A 132 -13.84 -5.02 -6.73
C LYS A 132 -13.54 -3.56 -6.39
N GLY A 133 -12.33 -3.10 -6.68
CA GLY A 133 -11.95 -1.71 -6.46
C GLY A 133 -11.21 -1.44 -5.14
N VAL A 134 -11.06 -2.40 -4.23
CA VAL A 134 -10.37 -2.15 -2.94
C VAL A 134 -8.88 -1.98 -3.15
N LEU A 135 -8.21 -2.87 -3.88
CA LEU A 135 -6.78 -2.75 -4.13
C LEU A 135 -6.45 -1.52 -4.98
N GLU A 136 -7.32 -1.19 -5.94
CA GLU A 136 -7.23 0.05 -6.71
C GLU A 136 -7.34 1.28 -5.80
N CYS A 137 -8.23 1.21 -4.80
CA CYS A 137 -8.37 2.25 -3.79
C CYS A 137 -7.13 2.35 -2.89
N VAL A 138 -6.50 1.22 -2.57
CA VAL A 138 -5.20 1.22 -1.85
C VAL A 138 -4.15 2.01 -2.62
N CYS A 139 -3.98 1.73 -3.92
CA CYS A 139 -3.03 2.48 -4.76
C CYS A 139 -3.33 3.99 -4.72
N GLU A 140 -4.58 4.38 -4.93
CA GLU A 140 -5.00 5.78 -4.95
C GLU A 140 -4.77 6.50 -3.62
N ILE A 141 -5.07 5.84 -2.50
CA ILE A 141 -4.90 6.42 -1.17
C ILE A 141 -3.42 6.58 -0.83
N LEU A 142 -2.61 5.56 -1.09
CA LEU A 142 -1.17 5.65 -0.87
C LEU A 142 -0.56 6.77 -1.72
N ALA A 143 -1.00 6.91 -2.97
CA ALA A 143 -0.51 7.95 -3.86
C ALA A 143 -0.96 9.35 -3.41
N LEU A 144 -2.21 9.47 -2.93
CA LEU A 144 -2.76 10.70 -2.38
C LEU A 144 -2.00 11.13 -1.12
N VAL A 145 -1.77 10.21 -0.19
CA VAL A 145 -1.01 10.48 1.04
C VAL A 145 0.41 10.90 0.69
N LEU A 146 1.09 10.18 -0.20
CA LEU A 146 2.45 10.52 -0.62
C LEU A 146 2.53 11.89 -1.30
N THR A 147 1.56 12.18 -2.17
CA THR A 147 1.44 13.49 -2.83
C THR A 147 1.23 14.60 -1.80
N ALA A 148 0.35 14.39 -0.81
CA ALA A 148 0.10 15.37 0.24
C ALA A 148 1.38 15.65 1.06
N VAL A 149 2.12 14.61 1.42
CA VAL A 149 3.39 14.72 2.16
C VAL A 149 4.47 15.44 1.34
N GLN A 150 4.57 15.16 0.03
CA GLN A 150 5.50 15.87 -0.86
C GLN A 150 5.13 17.35 -1.01
N LEU A 151 3.84 17.68 -1.15
CA LEU A 151 3.39 19.07 -1.29
C LEU A 151 3.74 19.93 -0.07
N ILE A 152 3.74 19.35 1.13
CA ILE A 152 4.16 20.05 2.36
C ILE A 152 5.68 19.99 2.60
N GLY A 153 6.43 19.32 1.72
CA GLY A 153 7.90 19.19 1.77
C GLY A 153 8.43 18.20 2.81
N GLU A 154 7.55 17.47 3.50
CA GLU A 154 7.96 16.50 4.53
C GLU A 154 8.68 15.30 3.94
N PHE A 155 8.31 14.88 2.73
CA PHE A 155 8.96 13.77 2.03
C PHE A 155 10.45 14.08 1.77
N ASP A 156 10.72 15.26 1.20
CA ASP A 156 12.08 15.69 0.87
C ASP A 156 12.91 15.99 2.12
N ARG A 157 12.29 16.52 3.19
CA ARG A 157 12.96 16.71 4.49
C ARG A 157 13.48 15.41 5.10
N HIS A 158 12.86 14.29 4.77
CA HIS A 158 13.26 12.95 5.22
C HIS A 158 14.19 12.23 4.24
N GLY A 159 14.68 12.91 3.20
CA GLY A 159 15.60 12.34 2.20
C GLY A 159 14.89 11.80 0.94
N GLY A 160 13.59 12.04 0.81
CA GLY A 160 12.82 11.70 -0.39
C GLY A 160 12.85 10.22 -0.72
N TRP A 161 13.02 9.89 -2.00
CA TRP A 161 13.06 8.50 -2.46
C TRP A 161 14.26 7.71 -1.92
N ASP A 162 15.41 8.36 -1.77
CA ASP A 162 16.62 7.73 -1.23
C ASP A 162 16.47 7.45 0.27
N GLY A 163 15.88 8.39 1.03
CA GLY A 163 15.55 8.18 2.44
C GLY A 163 14.55 7.04 2.66
N LEU A 164 13.53 6.95 1.81
CA LEU A 164 12.57 5.83 1.85
C LEU A 164 13.27 4.49 1.58
N LEU A 165 14.19 4.44 0.62
CA LEU A 165 14.96 3.25 0.30
C LEU A 165 15.90 2.86 1.45
N GLU A 166 16.59 3.82 2.06
CA GLU A 166 17.48 3.61 3.19
C GLU A 166 16.74 3.00 4.37
N VAL A 167 15.62 3.63 4.79
CA VAL A 167 14.78 3.10 5.88
C VAL A 167 14.26 1.70 5.55
N SER A 168 13.87 1.45 4.29
CA SER A 168 13.43 0.12 3.86
C SER A 168 14.54 -0.93 4.03
N LYS A 169 15.79 -0.59 3.68
CA LYS A 169 16.94 -1.49 3.88
C LYS A 169 17.24 -1.73 5.34
N THR A 170 17.19 -0.69 6.18
CA THR A 170 17.37 -0.84 7.64
C THR A 170 16.36 -1.81 8.24
N PHE A 171 15.09 -1.82 7.77
CA PHE A 171 14.11 -2.81 8.22
C PHE A 171 14.50 -4.24 7.86
N LEU A 172 15.12 -4.45 6.69
CA LEU A 172 15.53 -5.76 6.21
C LEU A 172 16.80 -6.26 6.90
N GLU A 173 17.76 -5.37 7.18
CA GLU A 173 19.01 -5.72 7.87
C GLU A 173 18.77 -6.14 9.33
N ASN A 174 17.81 -5.51 10.02
CA ASN A 174 17.42 -5.85 11.40
C ASN A 174 16.61 -7.17 11.54
N VAL A 175 16.56 -8.00 10.50
CA VAL A 175 15.87 -9.31 10.48
C VAL A 175 16.87 -10.45 10.42
N GLU A 176 18.11 -10.17 10.00
CA GLU A 176 19.16 -11.18 9.83
C GLU A 176 19.97 -11.44 11.13
N GLU A 177 19.59 -10.84 12.25
CA GLU A 177 20.14 -11.08 13.61
C GLU A 177 19.17 -11.88 14.51
#